data_AF-A0A7W8WG68-F1
#
_entry.id   AF-A0A7W8WG68-F1
#
_cell.length_a   1.000
_cell.length_b   1.000
_cell.length_c   1.000
_cell.angle_alpha   90.00
_cell.angle_beta   90.00
_cell.angle_gamma   90.00
#
_symmetry.space_group_name_H-M   'P 1'
#
loop_
_entity.id
_entity.type
_entity.pdbx_description
1 polymer ?
#
loop_
_entity_poly.entity_id
_entity_poly.type
_entity_poly.pdbx_seq_one_letter_code
_entity_poly.pdbx_strand_id
1 'polypeptide(L)'
;MQYYEAMQNTMGTSTVDQFARLYRVPGVGHCGGGQGNPNIDLVSKIANWVEEAKVPTSVMTYQTGSSNNVTASRPVYPYPAPGVAAP
;
A
#
# COMPACT_ATOMS: atom_id res chain seq x y z
N MET A 1 11.66 -0.23 5.73
CA MET A 1 11.79 -1.48 4.95
C MET A 1 12.51 -2.55 5.76
N GLN A 2 13.68 -2.25 6.32
CA GLN A 2 14.45 -3.18 7.18
C GLN A 2 13.62 -3.90 8.25
N TYR A 3 12.67 -3.23 8.89
CA TYR A 3 11.80 -3.88 9.89
C TYR A 3 10.92 -4.99 9.29
N TYR A 4 10.32 -4.76 8.12
CA TYR A 4 9.50 -5.76 7.44
C TYR A 4 10.36 -6.94 6.96
N GLU A 5 11.55 -6.66 6.45
CA GLU A 5 12.52 -7.69 6.05
C GLU A 5 13.02 -8.51 7.26
N ALA A 6 13.32 -7.86 8.39
CA ALA A 6 13.71 -8.54 9.62
C ALA A 6 12.60 -9.45 10.16
N MET A 7 11.34 -9.01 10.05
CA MET A 7 10.17 -9.82 10.40
C MET A 7 10.07 -11.06 9.49
N GLN A 8 10.19 -10.88 8.17
CA GLN A 8 10.22 -11.99 7.21
C GLN A 8 11.38 -12.94 7.47
N ASN A 9 12.57 -12.43 7.77
CA ASN A 9 13.75 -13.25 8.09
C ASN A 9 13.59 -14.06 9.39
N THR A 10 12.81 -13.55 10.34
CA THR A 10 12.60 -14.19 11.66
C THR A 10 11.46 -15.21 11.62
N MET A 11 10.37 -14.92 10.89
CA MET A 11 9.13 -15.69 10.92
C MET A 11 8.84 -16.48 9.63
N GLY A 12 9.59 -16.20 8.57
CA GLY A 12 9.36 -16.70 7.21
C GLY A 12 8.40 -15.83 6.41
N THR A 13 8.72 -15.58 5.13
CA THR A 13 7.93 -14.76 4.21
C THR A 13 6.47 -15.22 4.12
N SER A 14 6.24 -16.52 3.91
CA SER A 14 4.88 -17.07 3.79
C SER A 14 4.03 -16.93 5.05
N THR A 15 4.67 -16.85 6.22
CA THR A 15 3.98 -16.60 7.49
C THR A 15 3.60 -15.12 7.60
N VAL A 16 4.54 -14.22 7.31
CA VAL A 16 4.33 -12.77 7.38
C VAL A 16 3.26 -12.30 6.40
N ASP A 17 3.24 -12.83 5.18
CA ASP A 17 2.28 -12.43 4.14
C ASP A 17 0.81 -12.75 4.49
N GLN A 18 0.58 -13.59 5.51
CA GLN A 18 -0.76 -13.92 6.02
C GLN A 18 -1.34 -12.83 6.93
N PHE A 19 -0.51 -11.98 7.54
CA PHE A 19 -0.97 -11.00 8.53
C PHE A 19 -0.41 -9.59 8.37
N ALA A 20 0.67 -9.41 7.60
CA ALA A 20 1.29 -8.11 7.36
C ALA A 20 1.54 -7.86 5.87
N ARG A 21 1.37 -6.61 5.45
CA ARG A 21 1.72 -6.11 4.11
C ARG A 21 2.36 -4.74 4.23
N LEU A 22 3.45 -4.52 3.49
CA LEU A 22 4.11 -3.22 3.40
C LEU A 22 3.81 -2.57 2.05
N TYR A 23 3.22 -1.38 2.04
CA TYR A 23 3.03 -0.58 0.82
C TYR A 23 3.95 0.62 0.83
N ARG A 24 4.70 0.83 -0.26
CA ARG A 24 5.55 2.01 -0.43
C ARG A 24 4.84 2.95 -1.39
N VAL A 25 4.53 4.16 -0.95
CA VAL A 25 3.80 5.15 -1.77
C VAL A 25 4.79 6.23 -2.25
N PRO A 26 5.27 6.15 -3.51
CA PRO A 26 6.29 7.07 -4.00
C PRO A 26 5.78 8.51 -4.08
N GLY A 27 6.63 9.46 -3.75
CA GLY A 27 6.33 10.89 -3.84
C GLY A 27 5.43 11.42 -2.72
N VAL A 28 4.95 10.58 -1.80
CA VAL A 28 4.16 11.02 -0.64
C VAL A 28 5.08 11.39 0.52
N GLY A 29 4.81 12.53 1.14
CA GLY A 29 5.54 13.04 2.30
C GLY A 29 5.19 12.34 3.61
N HIS A 30 5.60 12.92 4.74
CA HIS A 30 5.23 12.42 6.07
C HIS A 30 3.71 12.53 6.28
N CYS A 31 3.01 11.40 6.38
CA CYS A 31 1.56 11.26 6.55
C CYS A 31 0.68 11.79 5.41
N GLY A 32 1.18 12.65 4.53
CA GLY A 32 0.43 13.20 3.40
C GLY A 32 1.24 14.22 2.60
N GLY A 33 0.58 14.83 1.61
CA GLY A 33 1.22 15.78 0.69
C GLY A 33 2.35 15.15 -0.13
N GLY A 34 3.24 16.01 -0.64
CA GLY A 34 4.29 15.62 -1.57
C GLY A 34 3.85 15.70 -3.04
N GLN A 35 4.65 15.12 -3.93
CA GLN A 35 4.43 15.11 -5.39
C GLN A 35 3.68 13.86 -5.87
N GLY A 36 3.42 12.92 -4.96
CA GLY A 36 2.69 11.67 -5.23
C GLY A 36 1.21 11.78 -4.93
N ASN A 37 0.55 10.62 -4.88
CA ASN A 37 -0.87 10.49 -4.52
C ASN A 37 -1.02 10.21 -3.02
N PRO A 38 -1.32 11.21 -2.17
CA PRO A 38 -1.28 11.04 -0.71
C PRO A 38 -2.50 10.34 -0.13
N ASN A 39 -3.63 10.34 -0.84
CA ASN A 39 -4.87 9.79 -0.30
C ASN A 39 -4.92 8.28 -0.53
N ILE A 40 -5.26 7.55 0.53
CA ILE A 40 -5.38 6.09 0.54
C ILE A 40 -6.41 5.69 1.59
N ASP A 41 -7.33 4.81 1.23
CA ASP A 41 -8.26 4.20 2.19
C ASP A 41 -7.68 2.87 2.69
N LEU A 42 -6.94 2.92 3.80
CA LEU A 42 -6.40 1.72 4.45
C LEU A 42 -7.39 1.08 5.42
N VAL A 43 -8.31 1.85 5.99
CA VAL A 43 -9.26 1.37 7.01
C VAL A 43 -10.19 0.33 6.37
N SER A 44 -10.80 0.64 5.23
CA SER A 44 -11.65 -0.32 4.53
C SER A 44 -10.88 -1.55 4.07
N LYS A 45 -9.58 -1.41 3.74
CA LYS A 45 -8.73 -2.54 3.32
C LYS A 45 -8.43 -3.48 4.47
N ILE A 46 -8.19 -2.94 5.66
CA ILE A 46 -7.98 -3.75 6.88
C ILE A 46 -9.30 -4.40 7.30
N ALA A 47 -10.41 -3.67 7.31
CA ALA A 47 -11.73 -4.21 7.63
C ALA A 47 -12.09 -5.39 6.72
N ASN A 48 -11.99 -5.21 5.40
CA ASN A 48 -12.26 -6.29 4.44
C ASN A 48 -11.31 -7.49 4.59
N TRP A 49 -10.05 -7.25 4.98
CA TRP A 49 -9.11 -8.34 5.21
C TRP A 49 -9.50 -9.15 6.45
N VAL A 50 -9.80 -8.48 7.57
CA VAL A 50 -10.12 -9.12 8.84
C VAL A 50 -11.50 -9.78 8.81
N GLU A 51 -12.50 -9.10 8.27
CA GLU A 51 -13.91 -9.49 8.37
C GLU A 51 -14.35 -10.38 7.21
N GLU A 52 -13.79 -10.19 6.02
CA GLU A 52 -14.22 -10.87 4.80
C GLU A 52 -13.14 -11.77 4.18
N ALA A 53 -11.98 -11.91 4.85
CA ALA A 53 -10.80 -12.61 4.31
C ALA A 53 -10.32 -12.08 2.94
N LYS A 54 -10.66 -10.82 2.59
CA LYS A 54 -10.29 -10.20 1.32
C LYS A 54 -8.91 -9.56 1.42
N VAL A 55 -7.88 -10.37 1.13
CA VAL A 55 -6.49 -9.94 1.25
C VAL A 55 -6.14 -8.85 0.20
N PRO A 56 -5.64 -7.67 0.61
CA PRO A 56 -5.51 -6.53 -0.30
C PRO A 56 -4.33 -6.65 -1.26
N THR A 57 -4.52 -7.21 -2.46
CA THR A 57 -3.45 -7.38 -3.49
C THR A 57 -2.87 -6.07 -4.01
N SER A 58 -3.61 -4.98 -3.89
CA SER A 58 -3.16 -3.60 -4.13
C SER A 58 -4.00 -2.62 -3.31
N VAL A 59 -3.49 -1.40 -3.16
CA VAL A 59 -4.21 -0.27 -2.58
C VAL A 59 -4.22 0.88 -3.59
N MET A 60 -5.40 1.46 -3.82
CA MET A 60 -5.51 2.61 -4.71
C MET A 60 -5.09 3.87 -3.96
N THR A 61 -4.10 4.56 -4.52
CA THR A 61 -3.69 5.89 -4.08
C THR A 61 -4.24 6.93 -5.04
N TYR A 62 -4.64 8.09 -4.54
CA TYR A 62 -5.16 9.16 -5.35
C TYR A 62 -4.80 10.56 -4.83
N GLN A 63 -4.97 11.56 -5.69
CA GLN A 63 -4.87 12.97 -5.36
C GLN A 63 -6.21 13.65 -5.65
N THR A 64 -6.57 14.63 -4.80
CA THR A 64 -7.76 15.46 -4.99
C THR A 64 -7.39 16.89 -5.35
N GLY A 65 -8.16 17.50 -6.26
CA GLY A 65 -8.08 18.92 -6.56
C GLY A 65 -8.81 19.78 -5.54
N SER A 66 -8.80 21.10 -5.73
CA SER A 66 -9.47 22.08 -4.86
C SER A 66 -10.99 21.86 -4.73
N SER A 67 -11.62 21.27 -5.75
CA SER A 67 -13.05 20.93 -5.74
C SER A 67 -13.33 19.52 -5.23
N ASN A 68 -12.35 18.90 -4.55
CA ASN A 68 -12.42 17.54 -3.99
C ASN A 68 -12.64 16.42 -5.04
N ASN A 69 -12.44 16.71 -6.33
CA ASN A 69 -12.46 15.73 -7.40
C ASN A 69 -11.11 14.99 -7.49
N VAL A 70 -11.13 13.70 -7.81
CA VAL A 70 -9.90 12.93 -8.06
C VAL A 70 -9.23 13.43 -9.34
N THR A 71 -7.96 13.84 -9.25
CA THR A 71 -7.18 14.35 -10.39
C THR A 71 -6.12 13.37 -10.89
N ALA A 72 -5.70 12.44 -10.04
CA ALA A 72 -4.77 11.38 -10.38
C ALA A 72 -5.00 10.18 -9.47
N SER A 73 -4.77 8.97 -9.98
CA SER A 73 -4.81 7.74 -9.16
C SER A 73 -3.85 6.69 -9.71
N ARG A 74 -3.27 5.89 -8.82
CA ARG A 74 -2.37 4.79 -9.16
C ARG A 74 -2.48 3.66 -8.13
N PRO A 75 -2.50 2.38 -8.55
CA PRO A 75 -2.38 1.28 -7.61
C PRO A 75 -0.97 1.22 -7.03
N VAL A 76 -0.88 0.86 -5.75
CA VAL A 76 0.36 0.50 -5.06
C VAL A 76 0.27 -0.97 -4.66
N TYR A 77 1.33 -1.71 -4.95
CA TYR A 77 1.45 -3.14 -4.67
C TYR A 77 2.26 -3.38 -3.40
N PRO A 78 2.00 -4.49 -2.68
CA PRO A 78 2.76 -4.85 -1.49
C PRO A 78 4.23 -5.12 -1.84
N TYR A 79 5.12 -4.85 -0.89
CA TYR A 79 6.56 -5.09 -0.97
C TYR A 79 6.91 -6.57 -0.68
N PRO A 80 7.91 -7.14 -1.37
CA PRO A 80 8.55 -6.61 -2.56
C PRO A 80 7.54 -6.60 -3.71
N ALA A 81 7.47 -5.48 -4.44
CA ALA A 81 6.64 -5.45 -5.63
C ALA A 81 7.21 -6.51 -6.59
N PRO A 82 6.38 -7.40 -7.18
CA PRO A 82 6.80 -8.17 -8.33
C PRO A 82 7.41 -7.19 -9.32
N GLY A 83 8.59 -7.50 -9.87
CA GLY A 83 9.30 -6.60 -10.78
C GLY A 83 8.37 -6.12 -11.89
N VAL A 84 7.81 -4.93 -11.73
CA VAL A 84 6.99 -4.29 -12.73
C VAL A 84 7.99 -3.85 -13.78
N ALA A 85 8.14 -4.62 -14.85
CA ALA A 85 8.60 -4.06 -16.10
C ALA A 85 7.73 -2.82 -16.35
N ALA A 86 8.35 -1.65 -16.31
CA ALA A 86 7.70 -0.46 -16.82
C ALA A 86 7.25 -0.75 -18.26
N PRO A 87 6.05 -0.34 -18.69
CA PRO A 87 5.78 -0.26 -20.12
C PRO A 87 6.81 0.65 -20.80
#